data_AF-A0A1E3B0B9-F1
#
_entry.id   AF-A0A1E3B0B9-F1
#
_cell.length_a   1.000
_cell.length_b   1.000
_cell.length_c   1.000
_cell.angle_alpha   90.00
_cell.angle_beta   90.00
_cell.angle_gamma   90.00
#
_symmetry.space_group_name_H-M   'P 1'
#
loop_
_entity.id
_entity.type
_entity.pdbx_description
1 polymer ?
#
loop_
_entity_poly.entity_id
_entity_poly.type
_entity_poly.pdbx_seq_one_letter_code
_entity_poly.pdbx_strand_id
1 'polypeptide(L)'
;MRPFYPSKVTLLLPKREAYCQTTLIFPNGPNGKNLWKKPSHHQYIGEDDNWKVRWVAVQALQNRQDLSLDTVNAITGRLEDEGWSVRQAAVEALQNRQDLSLDTMNAIAELLEDVHKYFRRAAVKALQNQQDLSLDTVNAIAGRLEHENWNVQRAAFEALRNRQSLSLDTVNQYMGSLYRHLLEKSFGEHWNWCIADTSSSIVFDIHGVIFNFKGQQDHLRNTIHNIQKELGHPCN
;
A
#
# COMPACT_ATOMS: atom_id res chain seq x y z
N MET A 1 2.38 58.62 27.24
CA MET A 1 3.36 57.97 26.36
C MET A 1 2.72 56.73 25.75
N ARG A 2 2.61 56.65 24.42
CA ARG A 2 2.29 55.42 23.68
C ARG A 2 3.47 55.14 22.74
N PRO A 3 3.89 53.89 22.55
CA PRO A 3 4.55 53.46 21.31
C PRO A 3 3.62 52.46 20.60
N PHE A 4 3.01 52.79 19.45
CA PHE A 4 3.56 52.84 18.09
C PHE A 4 3.94 51.45 17.56
N TYR A 5 3.00 50.82 16.85
CA TYR A 5 3.26 49.71 15.94
C TYR A 5 3.74 50.27 14.59
N PRO A 6 4.67 49.58 13.91
CA PRO A 6 4.53 49.41 12.49
C PRO A 6 4.47 47.94 12.08
N SER A 7 3.51 47.72 11.20
CA SER A 7 3.12 46.53 10.48
C SER A 7 4.17 45.98 9.50
N LYS A 8 3.92 44.73 9.08
CA LYS A 8 4.35 44.08 7.82
C LYS A 8 5.84 43.79 7.66
N VAL A 9 6.19 42.52 7.82
CA VAL A 9 7.35 41.95 7.11
C VAL A 9 6.82 41.16 5.92
N THR A 10 6.98 41.77 4.76
CA THR A 10 6.79 41.17 3.44
C THR A 10 7.70 39.96 3.28
N LEU A 11 7.10 38.82 2.93
CA LEU A 11 7.78 37.61 2.45
C LEU A 11 8.62 37.96 1.22
N LEU A 12 9.94 37.98 1.37
CA LEU A 12 10.90 37.86 0.29
C LEU A 12 11.69 36.57 0.51
N LEU A 13 11.20 35.50 -0.10
CA LEU A 13 11.89 34.23 -0.26
C LEU A 13 13.01 34.38 -1.30
N PRO A 14 14.27 34.04 -0.98
CA PRO A 14 15.19 33.53 -1.97
C PRO A 14 14.91 32.05 -2.19
N LYS A 15 14.80 31.69 -3.46
CA LYS A 15 14.63 30.32 -3.93
C LYS A 15 15.81 29.44 -3.52
N ARG A 16 15.47 28.20 -3.14
CA ARG A 16 16.34 27.06 -2.81
C ARG A 16 16.98 27.15 -1.41
N GLU A 17 16.87 26.06 -0.64
CA GLU A 17 17.42 25.82 0.71
C GLU A 17 16.54 26.10 1.96
N ALA A 18 15.21 26.16 1.84
CA ALA A 18 14.33 26.47 2.98
C ALA A 18 13.66 25.28 3.71
N TYR A 19 14.07 24.02 3.51
CA TYR A 19 13.39 22.87 4.16
C TYR A 19 14.14 22.19 5.32
N CYS A 20 15.32 22.68 5.71
CA CYS A 20 16.06 22.11 6.86
C CYS A 20 15.91 22.89 8.18
N GLN A 21 14.94 23.82 8.28
CA GLN A 21 14.66 24.51 9.54
C GLN A 21 13.19 24.42 9.92
N THR A 22 12.72 23.21 10.21
CA THR A 22 11.79 23.06 11.34
C THR A 22 12.67 22.77 12.54
N THR A 23 12.99 23.82 13.27
CA THR A 23 13.73 23.80 14.52
C THR A 23 13.14 22.73 15.44
N LEU A 24 13.90 21.67 15.66
CA LEU A 24 13.78 20.82 16.84
C LEU A 24 14.09 21.71 18.05
N ILE A 25 13.09 22.41 18.58
CA ILE A 25 13.19 23.08 19.86
C ILE A 25 13.09 21.97 20.92
N PHE A 26 14.23 21.38 21.27
CA PHE A 26 14.37 20.64 22.52
C PHE A 26 14.83 21.62 23.61
N PRO A 27 14.16 21.69 24.77
CA PRO A 27 14.70 22.42 25.91
C PRO A 27 16.02 21.76 26.33
N ASN A 28 17.06 22.59 26.44
CA ASN A 28 18.43 22.23 26.77
C ASN A 28 18.54 21.16 27.88
N GLY A 29 19.20 20.04 27.57
CA GLY A 29 19.80 19.17 28.59
C GLY A 29 21.07 19.80 29.17
N PRO A 30 21.51 19.42 30.39
CA PRO A 30 22.33 20.29 31.25
C PRO A 30 23.79 20.53 30.83
N ASN A 31 24.28 19.99 29.71
CA ASN A 31 25.70 20.04 29.39
C ASN A 31 25.92 20.26 27.90
N GLY A 32 25.98 21.54 27.50
CA GLY A 32 26.25 22.02 26.15
C GLY A 32 27.62 21.64 25.60
N LYS A 33 27.79 20.39 25.18
CA LYS A 33 28.93 19.95 24.36
C LYS A 33 28.43 19.56 22.97
N ASN A 34 28.64 20.50 22.05
CA ASN A 34 28.39 20.38 20.62
C ASN A 34 29.37 19.37 19.99
N LEU A 35 28.95 18.11 19.90
CA LEU A 35 29.62 17.08 19.08
C LEU A 35 28.76 16.81 17.83
N TRP A 36 28.63 17.82 16.96
CA TRP A 36 27.88 17.71 15.71
C TRP A 36 28.71 17.01 14.64
N LYS A 37 28.79 15.68 14.69
CA LYS A 37 28.91 14.90 13.44
C LYS A 37 27.55 14.95 12.78
N LYS A 38 27.43 15.42 11.52
CA LYS A 38 26.18 15.36 10.76
C LYS A 38 25.67 13.91 10.77
N PRO A 39 24.57 13.59 11.48
CA PRO A 39 24.05 12.24 11.46
C PRO A 39 23.44 12.00 10.09
N SER A 40 23.71 10.85 9.49
CA SER A 40 22.95 10.34 8.35
C SER A 40 21.46 10.38 8.73
N HIS A 41 20.58 10.78 7.80
CA HIS A 41 19.15 10.95 8.08
C HIS A 41 18.48 9.67 8.65
N HIS A 42 19.12 8.52 8.48
CA HIS A 42 18.67 7.20 8.93
C HIS A 42 18.74 7.02 10.46
N GLN A 43 19.61 7.76 11.16
CA GLN A 43 19.79 7.58 12.61
C GLN A 43 18.54 7.97 13.43
N TYR A 44 17.70 8.87 12.91
CA TYR A 44 16.50 9.36 13.61
C TYR A 44 15.20 8.64 13.23
N ILE A 45 15.22 7.81 12.17
CA ILE A 45 14.12 6.88 11.86
C ILE A 45 14.15 5.67 12.82
N GLY A 46 15.32 5.45 13.46
CA GLY A 46 15.60 4.34 14.37
C GLY A 46 14.92 4.41 15.74
N GLU A 47 15.51 3.68 16.70
CA GLU A 47 15.00 3.25 18.01
C GLU A 47 14.87 4.37 19.08
N ASP A 48 14.51 5.60 18.70
CA ASP A 48 14.20 6.61 19.73
C ASP A 48 12.96 6.17 20.52
N ASP A 49 13.04 6.06 21.85
CA ASP A 49 11.93 5.60 22.70
C ASP A 49 10.66 6.47 22.53
N ASN A 50 10.82 7.74 22.16
CA ASN A 50 9.70 8.67 21.98
C ASN A 50 9.08 8.53 20.59
N TRP A 51 7.87 7.95 20.54
CA TRP A 51 7.10 7.78 19.31
C TRP A 51 6.89 9.09 18.53
N LYS A 52 6.85 10.26 19.20
CA LYS A 52 6.71 11.55 18.51
C LYS A 52 7.94 11.89 17.68
N VAL A 53 9.13 11.56 18.17
CA VAL A 53 10.41 11.78 17.45
C VAL A 53 10.44 10.89 16.22
N ARG A 54 10.14 9.59 16.39
CA ARG A 54 10.04 8.64 15.28
C ARG A 54 9.00 9.07 14.24
N TRP A 55 7.82 9.51 14.69
CA TRP A 55 6.75 10.01 13.82
C TRP A 55 7.20 11.22 13.00
N VAL A 56 7.75 12.26 13.63
CA VAL A 56 8.22 13.46 12.92
C VAL A 56 9.33 13.10 11.92
N ALA A 57 10.24 12.19 12.29
CA ALA A 57 11.31 11.75 11.41
C ALA A 57 10.76 11.08 10.13
N VAL A 58 9.79 10.17 10.26
CA VAL A 58 9.16 9.51 9.11
C VAL A 58 8.31 10.50 8.30
N GLN A 59 7.55 11.37 8.96
CA GLN A 59 6.73 12.41 8.31
C GLN A 59 7.57 13.36 7.45
N ALA A 60 8.76 13.74 7.90
CA ALA A 60 9.67 14.60 7.13
C ALA A 60 10.14 13.95 5.81
N LEU A 61 9.98 12.64 5.67
CA LEU A 61 10.36 11.86 4.48
C LEU A 61 9.17 11.55 3.57
N GLN A 62 7.96 11.91 3.99
CA GLN A 62 6.74 11.65 3.23
C GLN A 62 6.78 12.35 1.86
N ASN A 63 6.30 11.66 0.82
CA ASN A 63 6.28 12.12 -0.57
C ASN A 63 7.66 12.38 -1.22
N ARG A 64 8.77 12.02 -0.56
CA ARG A 64 10.09 12.05 -1.18
C ARG A 64 10.31 10.81 -2.03
N GLN A 65 10.71 11.04 -3.29
CA GLN A 65 11.06 9.95 -4.22
C GLN A 65 12.58 9.66 -4.16
N ASP A 66 13.39 10.65 -3.82
CA ASP A 66 14.86 10.63 -3.80
C ASP A 66 15.46 10.03 -2.51
N LEU A 67 14.89 8.93 -2.00
CA LEU A 67 15.35 8.29 -0.77
C LEU A 67 16.38 7.20 -1.07
N SER A 68 17.40 7.07 -0.20
CA SER A 68 18.32 5.94 -0.27
C SER A 68 17.62 4.64 0.12
N LEU A 69 18.13 3.49 -0.35
CA LEU A 69 17.64 2.17 0.03
C LEU A 69 17.60 2.00 1.56
N ASP A 70 18.65 2.43 2.26
CA ASP A 70 18.71 2.39 3.73
C ASP A 70 17.59 3.21 4.39
N THR A 71 17.23 4.37 3.80
CA THR A 71 16.09 5.17 4.29
C THR A 71 14.79 4.42 4.11
N VAL A 72 14.58 3.83 2.93
CA VAL A 72 13.36 3.08 2.63
C VAL A 72 13.24 1.89 3.58
N ASN A 73 14.31 1.12 3.78
CA ASN A 73 14.35 0.00 4.72
C ASN A 73 14.05 0.45 6.16
N ALA A 74 14.59 1.59 6.59
CA ALA A 74 14.29 2.14 7.90
C ALA A 74 12.79 2.53 8.03
N ILE A 75 12.18 3.12 6.99
CA ILE A 75 10.74 3.40 6.96
C ILE A 75 9.93 2.09 6.97
N THR A 76 10.35 1.07 6.21
CA THR A 76 9.72 -0.26 6.19
C THR A 76 9.68 -0.88 7.58
N GLY A 77 10.79 -0.80 8.34
CA GLY A 77 10.84 -1.25 9.73
C GLY A 77 9.97 -0.43 10.71
N ARG A 78 9.29 0.62 10.25
CA ARG A 78 8.29 1.38 11.03
C ARG A 78 6.85 0.97 10.71
N LEU A 79 6.61 0.06 9.76
CA LEU A 79 5.29 -0.50 9.51
C LEU A 79 4.75 -1.31 10.72
N GLU A 80 5.64 -1.83 11.56
CA GLU A 80 5.36 -2.59 12.77
C GLU A 80 5.57 -1.79 14.08
N ASP A 81 5.79 -0.48 13.99
CA ASP A 81 6.07 0.36 15.16
C ASP A 81 4.91 0.36 16.18
N GLU A 82 5.20 0.33 17.47
CA GLU A 82 4.14 0.35 18.51
C GLU A 82 3.24 1.60 18.44
N GLY A 83 3.80 2.72 17.96
CA GLY A 83 3.08 3.98 17.81
C GLY A 83 2.22 4.00 16.55
N TRP A 84 0.90 4.00 16.72
CA TRP A 84 -0.07 4.13 15.62
C TRP A 84 0.28 5.23 14.61
N SER A 85 0.61 6.42 15.10
CA SER A 85 0.97 7.56 14.24
C SER A 85 2.26 7.32 13.45
N VAL A 86 3.23 6.58 14.02
CA VAL A 86 4.48 6.23 13.34
C VAL A 86 4.20 5.24 12.21
N ARG A 87 3.43 4.18 12.49
CA ARG A 87 2.98 3.22 11.47
C ARG A 87 2.22 3.88 10.33
N GLN A 88 1.31 4.79 10.68
CA GLN A 88 0.56 5.59 9.72
C GLN A 88 1.51 6.41 8.83
N ALA A 89 2.46 7.13 9.43
CA ALA A 89 3.44 7.89 8.69
C ALA A 89 4.28 7.01 7.75
N ALA A 90 4.66 5.82 8.21
CA ALA A 90 5.46 4.88 7.45
C ALA A 90 4.73 4.37 6.21
N VAL A 91 3.48 3.90 6.38
CA VAL A 91 2.70 3.42 5.23
C VAL A 91 2.41 4.54 4.24
N GLU A 92 2.12 5.76 4.72
CA GLU A 92 1.88 6.91 3.84
C GLU A 92 3.14 7.32 3.06
N ALA A 93 4.32 7.23 3.67
CA ALA A 93 5.60 7.52 3.01
C ALA A 93 5.92 6.49 1.90
N LEU A 94 5.55 5.22 2.10
CA LEU A 94 5.77 4.16 1.12
C LEU A 94 4.68 4.09 0.04
N GLN A 95 3.45 4.52 0.32
CA GLN A 95 2.27 4.32 -0.54
C GLN A 95 2.43 4.83 -1.97
N ASN A 96 3.11 5.97 -2.15
CA ASN A 96 3.21 6.64 -3.45
C ASN A 96 4.57 6.42 -4.14
N ARG A 97 5.37 5.46 -3.64
CA ARG A 97 6.65 5.08 -4.26
C ARG A 97 6.43 4.03 -5.35
N GLN A 98 7.31 4.02 -6.34
CA GLN A 98 7.25 3.09 -7.48
C GLN A 98 8.43 2.12 -7.55
N ASP A 99 9.42 2.29 -6.67
CA ASP A 99 10.72 1.62 -6.67
C ASP A 99 10.95 0.86 -5.36
N LEU A 100 9.92 0.16 -4.87
CA LEU A 100 10.01 -0.58 -3.60
C LEU A 100 10.78 -1.89 -3.78
N SER A 101 11.63 -2.21 -2.80
CA SER A 101 12.32 -3.51 -2.74
C SER A 101 11.34 -4.65 -2.48
N LEU A 102 11.73 -5.88 -2.81
CA LEU A 102 10.94 -7.08 -2.53
C LEU A 102 10.55 -7.20 -1.05
N ASP A 103 11.51 -6.98 -0.15
CA ASP A 103 11.26 -7.03 1.29
C ASP A 103 10.24 -5.98 1.74
N THR A 104 10.31 -4.77 1.18
CA THR A 104 9.34 -3.72 1.47
C THR A 104 7.96 -4.07 0.94
N MET A 105 7.88 -4.68 -0.25
CA MET A 105 6.60 -5.15 -0.81
C MET A 105 5.98 -6.27 0.03
N ASN A 106 6.79 -7.19 0.55
CA ASN A 106 6.32 -8.26 1.45
C ASN A 106 5.79 -7.69 2.77
N ALA A 107 6.52 -6.76 3.40
CA ALA A 107 6.04 -6.09 4.61
C ALA A 107 4.74 -5.29 4.37
N ILE A 108 4.59 -4.67 3.20
CA ILE A 108 3.32 -4.02 2.81
C ILE A 108 2.22 -5.06 2.58
N ALA A 109 2.52 -6.22 2.01
CA ALA A 109 1.55 -7.29 1.77
C ALA A 109 1.00 -7.87 3.10
N GLU A 110 1.81 -7.92 4.16
CA GLU A 110 1.36 -8.31 5.50
C GLU A 110 0.28 -7.36 6.04
N LEU A 111 0.35 -6.06 5.71
CA LEU A 111 -0.66 -5.08 6.10
C LEU A 111 -2.04 -5.32 5.45
N LEU A 112 -2.16 -6.22 4.46
CA LEU A 112 -3.47 -6.66 3.95
C LEU A 112 -4.27 -7.43 4.99
N GLU A 113 -3.60 -8.02 5.99
CA GLU A 113 -4.19 -8.72 7.12
C GLU A 113 -4.34 -7.85 8.38
N ASP A 114 -3.87 -6.59 8.34
CA ASP A 114 -3.94 -5.72 9.52
C ASP A 114 -5.39 -5.55 9.98
N VAL A 115 -5.61 -5.58 11.29
CA VAL A 115 -6.94 -5.47 11.90
C VAL A 115 -7.65 -4.15 11.54
N HIS A 116 -6.90 -3.09 11.27
CA HIS A 116 -7.42 -1.77 10.94
C HIS A 116 -7.58 -1.59 9.42
N LYS A 117 -8.80 -1.20 9.02
CA LYS A 117 -9.16 -0.92 7.63
C LYS A 117 -8.24 0.10 6.94
N TYR A 118 -7.70 1.05 7.70
CA TYR A 118 -6.79 2.07 7.19
C TYR A 118 -5.55 1.44 6.57
N PHE A 119 -4.85 0.56 7.30
CA PHE A 119 -3.62 -0.08 6.84
C PHE A 119 -3.87 -1.02 5.67
N ARG A 120 -4.95 -1.82 5.72
CA ARG A 120 -5.34 -2.66 4.56
C ARG A 120 -5.53 -1.83 3.29
N ARG A 121 -6.20 -0.68 3.39
CA ARG A 121 -6.45 0.20 2.23
C ARG A 121 -5.18 0.88 1.75
N ALA A 122 -4.28 1.27 2.64
CA ALA A 122 -2.99 1.85 2.29
C ALA A 122 -2.10 0.80 1.59
N ALA A 123 -2.09 -0.44 2.08
CA ALA A 123 -1.39 -1.57 1.49
C ALA A 123 -1.86 -1.85 0.05
N VAL A 124 -3.19 -1.94 -0.16
CA VAL A 124 -3.77 -2.10 -1.51
C VAL A 124 -3.26 -1.02 -2.46
N LYS A 125 -3.29 0.26 -2.06
CA LYS A 125 -2.81 1.36 -2.91
C LYS A 125 -1.32 1.26 -3.20
N ALA A 126 -0.51 0.98 -2.17
CA ALA A 126 0.94 0.88 -2.30
C ALA A 126 1.33 -0.25 -3.27
N LEU A 127 0.68 -1.41 -3.12
CA LEU A 127 0.85 -2.55 -4.01
C LEU A 127 0.39 -2.19 -5.43
N GLN A 128 -0.81 -1.66 -5.63
CA GLN A 128 -1.32 -1.27 -6.97
C GLN A 128 -0.42 -0.26 -7.71
N ASN A 129 0.34 0.56 -6.99
CA ASN A 129 1.30 1.50 -7.58
C ASN A 129 2.60 0.84 -8.08
N GLN A 130 2.91 -0.39 -7.65
CA GLN A 130 4.06 -1.13 -8.18
C GLN A 130 3.69 -1.72 -9.55
N GLN A 131 4.51 -1.51 -10.58
CA GLN A 131 4.26 -2.10 -11.90
C GLN A 131 4.65 -3.58 -11.93
N ASP A 132 5.81 -3.92 -11.39
CA ASP A 132 6.39 -5.27 -11.42
C ASP A 132 6.43 -5.89 -10.02
N LEU A 133 5.40 -6.68 -9.69
CA LEU A 133 5.45 -7.58 -8.53
C LEU A 133 6.08 -8.91 -8.93
N SER A 134 6.97 -9.44 -8.09
CA SER A 134 7.49 -10.81 -8.28
C SER A 134 6.36 -11.83 -8.19
N LEU A 135 6.53 -12.99 -8.83
CA LEU A 135 5.58 -14.10 -8.74
C LEU A 135 5.35 -14.52 -7.28
N ASP A 136 6.41 -14.52 -6.46
CA ASP A 136 6.30 -14.84 -5.02
C ASP A 136 5.42 -13.84 -4.27
N THR A 137 5.56 -12.54 -4.57
CA THR A 137 4.71 -11.50 -3.96
C THR A 137 3.26 -11.66 -4.39
N VAL A 138 3.04 -11.95 -5.68
CA VAL A 138 1.70 -12.21 -6.23
C VAL A 138 1.06 -13.42 -5.54
N ASN A 139 1.79 -14.52 -5.39
CA ASN A 139 1.33 -15.73 -4.70
C ASN A 139 1.02 -15.47 -3.22
N ALA A 140 1.87 -14.71 -2.54
CA ALA A 140 1.65 -14.33 -1.15
C ALA A 140 0.37 -13.48 -0.99
N ILE A 141 0.11 -12.55 -1.91
CA ILE A 141 -1.14 -11.78 -1.90
C ILE A 141 -2.32 -12.71 -2.24
N ALA A 142 -2.18 -13.60 -3.22
CA ALA A 142 -3.24 -14.48 -3.67
C ALA A 142 -3.66 -15.51 -2.61
N GLY A 143 -2.73 -16.01 -1.78
CA GLY A 143 -3.07 -16.85 -0.63
C GLY A 143 -4.07 -16.22 0.34
N ARG A 144 -4.12 -14.88 0.41
CA ARG A 144 -5.06 -14.15 1.26
C ARG A 144 -6.50 -14.13 0.71
N LEU A 145 -6.73 -14.62 -0.51
CA LEU A 145 -8.08 -14.82 -1.06
C LEU A 145 -8.84 -15.93 -0.32
N GLU A 146 -8.15 -16.84 0.34
CA GLU A 146 -8.74 -17.92 1.15
C GLU A 146 -8.79 -17.59 2.65
N HIS A 147 -8.34 -16.40 3.04
CA HIS A 147 -8.31 -15.98 4.44
C HIS A 147 -9.72 -15.91 5.04
N GLU A 148 -9.96 -16.39 6.26
CA GLU A 148 -11.30 -16.45 6.88
C GLU A 148 -12.04 -15.10 6.94
N ASN A 149 -11.29 -14.02 7.17
CA ASN A 149 -11.80 -12.65 7.24
C ASN A 149 -12.05 -12.07 5.84
N TRP A 150 -13.32 -11.86 5.52
CA TRP A 150 -13.79 -11.22 4.28
C TRP A 150 -13.07 -9.91 3.92
N ASN A 151 -12.72 -9.09 4.92
CA ASN A 151 -12.04 -7.81 4.63
C ASN A 151 -10.60 -8.01 4.12
N VAL A 152 -9.96 -9.10 4.51
CA VAL A 152 -8.63 -9.49 4.04
C VAL A 152 -8.74 -10.04 2.62
N GLN A 153 -9.70 -10.93 2.36
CA GLN A 153 -9.98 -11.44 1.01
C GLN A 153 -10.22 -10.30 0.01
N ARG A 154 -11.05 -9.31 0.41
CA ARG A 154 -11.30 -8.12 -0.41
C ARG A 154 -10.02 -7.32 -0.65
N ALA A 155 -9.19 -7.12 0.37
CA ALA A 155 -7.94 -6.37 0.21
C ALA A 155 -6.98 -7.08 -0.75
N ALA A 156 -6.86 -8.40 -0.63
CA ALA A 156 -6.08 -9.23 -1.55
C ALA A 156 -6.59 -9.13 -2.99
N PHE A 157 -7.90 -9.28 -3.19
CA PHE A 157 -8.55 -9.13 -4.49
C PHE A 157 -8.24 -7.77 -5.13
N GLU A 158 -8.42 -6.68 -4.37
CA GLU A 158 -8.14 -5.33 -4.86
C GLU A 158 -6.66 -5.12 -5.15
N ALA A 159 -5.73 -5.68 -4.36
CA ALA A 159 -4.29 -5.58 -4.61
C ALA A 159 -3.85 -6.32 -5.89
N LEU A 160 -4.54 -7.41 -6.25
CA LEU A 160 -4.29 -8.19 -7.46
C LEU A 160 -5.01 -7.64 -8.71
N ARG A 161 -5.90 -6.66 -8.54
CA ARG A 161 -6.62 -6.01 -9.63
C ARG A 161 -5.65 -5.42 -10.66
N ASN A 162 -5.98 -5.56 -11.95
CA ASN A 162 -5.22 -5.02 -13.08
C ASN A 162 -3.80 -5.59 -13.23
N ARG A 163 -3.51 -6.73 -12.60
CA ARG A 163 -2.23 -7.44 -12.77
C ARG A 163 -2.25 -8.28 -14.03
N GLN A 164 -1.33 -8.00 -14.95
CA GLN A 164 -1.11 -8.81 -16.15
C GLN A 164 -0.31 -10.09 -15.87
N SER A 165 0.37 -10.17 -14.71
CA SER A 165 1.30 -11.25 -14.35
C SER A 165 0.70 -12.36 -13.48
N LEU A 166 -0.62 -12.41 -13.32
CA LEU A 166 -1.24 -13.53 -12.59
C LEU A 166 -0.98 -14.82 -13.37
N SER A 167 -0.18 -15.72 -12.78
CA SER A 167 0.06 -17.01 -13.40
C SER A 167 -1.23 -17.80 -13.46
N LEU A 168 -1.29 -18.68 -14.45
CA LEU A 168 -2.34 -19.66 -14.61
C LEU A 168 -2.62 -20.40 -13.29
N ASP A 169 -1.59 -20.97 -12.69
CA ASP A 169 -1.72 -21.79 -11.49
C ASP A 169 -2.30 -21.00 -10.31
N THR A 170 -1.90 -19.72 -10.17
CA THR A 170 -2.43 -18.81 -9.13
C THR A 170 -3.90 -18.56 -9.32
N VAL A 171 -4.31 -18.20 -10.54
CA VAL A 171 -5.72 -17.97 -10.87
C VAL A 171 -6.53 -19.21 -10.55
N ASN A 172 -6.11 -20.39 -11.05
CA ASN A 172 -6.82 -21.65 -10.85
C ASN A 172 -6.97 -22.01 -9.38
N GLN A 173 -5.89 -21.88 -8.61
CA GLN A 173 -5.91 -22.20 -7.19
C GLN A 173 -6.96 -21.36 -6.44
N TYR A 174 -7.08 -20.07 -6.76
CA TYR A 174 -7.93 -19.14 -6.02
C TYR A 174 -9.23 -18.75 -6.75
N MET A 175 -9.56 -19.38 -7.88
CA MET A 175 -10.73 -19.04 -8.71
C MET A 175 -12.05 -19.13 -7.93
N GLY A 176 -12.17 -20.09 -7.02
CA GLY A 176 -13.34 -20.25 -6.15
C GLY A 176 -13.62 -18.99 -5.32
N SER A 177 -12.58 -18.51 -4.64
CA SER A 177 -12.64 -17.31 -3.81
C SER A 177 -12.83 -16.04 -4.65
N LEU A 178 -12.13 -15.93 -5.80
CA LEU A 178 -12.31 -14.83 -6.74
C LEU A 178 -13.76 -14.75 -7.24
N TYR A 179 -14.35 -15.88 -7.64
CA TYR A 179 -15.72 -15.94 -8.14
C TYR A 179 -16.73 -15.54 -7.07
N ARG A 180 -16.60 -16.03 -5.84
CA ARG A 180 -17.48 -15.61 -4.73
C ARG A 180 -17.38 -14.11 -4.50
N HIS A 181 -16.17 -13.55 -4.55
CA HIS A 181 -15.96 -12.11 -4.42
C HIS A 181 -16.64 -11.30 -5.52
N LEU A 182 -16.49 -11.75 -6.77
CA LEU A 182 -17.12 -11.15 -7.94
C LEU A 182 -18.64 -11.23 -7.88
N LEU A 183 -19.19 -12.36 -7.44
CA LEU A 183 -20.63 -12.56 -7.26
C LEU A 183 -21.19 -11.58 -6.22
N GLU A 184 -20.53 -11.40 -5.08
CA GLU A 184 -20.95 -10.42 -4.09
C GLU A 184 -20.91 -8.98 -4.62
N LYS A 185 -19.86 -8.63 -5.36
CA LYS A 185 -19.74 -7.32 -6.02
C LYS A 185 -20.81 -7.07 -7.07
N SER A 186 -21.26 -8.13 -7.75
CA SER A 186 -22.29 -8.04 -8.79
C SER A 186 -23.63 -7.48 -8.31
N PHE A 187 -23.93 -7.60 -7.01
CA PHE A 187 -25.15 -7.05 -6.42
C PHE A 187 -25.09 -5.52 -6.25
N GLY A 188 -23.89 -4.91 -6.29
CA GLY A 188 -23.70 -3.46 -6.13
C GLY A 188 -23.06 -2.76 -7.33
N GLU A 189 -22.42 -3.50 -8.23
CA GLU A 189 -21.72 -2.99 -9.41
C GLU A 189 -22.03 -3.89 -10.61
N HIS A 190 -22.34 -3.28 -11.77
CA HIS A 190 -22.50 -4.02 -13.02
C HIS A 190 -21.12 -4.50 -13.50
N TRP A 191 -21.05 -5.79 -13.82
CA TRP A 191 -19.87 -6.41 -14.43
C TRP A 191 -20.27 -7.25 -15.63
N ASN A 192 -19.38 -7.28 -16.61
CA ASN A 192 -19.53 -8.05 -17.82
C ASN A 192 -18.35 -9.02 -17.93
N TRP A 193 -18.64 -10.29 -18.16
CA TRP A 193 -17.63 -11.27 -18.54
C TRP A 193 -17.59 -11.36 -20.06
N CYS A 194 -16.49 -10.89 -20.65
CA CYS A 194 -16.25 -10.89 -22.07
C CYS A 194 -15.30 -12.03 -22.44
N ILE A 195 -15.64 -12.77 -23.48
CA ILE A 195 -14.80 -13.82 -24.06
C ILE A 195 -14.41 -13.34 -25.46
N ALA A 196 -13.12 -13.09 -25.70
CA ALA A 196 -12.59 -12.64 -26.99
C ALA A 196 -11.36 -13.46 -27.38
N ASP A 197 -11.40 -14.03 -28.59
CA ASP A 197 -10.41 -14.97 -29.13
C ASP A 197 -10.10 -16.13 -28.17
N THR A 198 -8.98 -16.04 -27.44
CA THR A 198 -8.52 -17.02 -26.44
C THR A 198 -8.51 -16.45 -25.02
N SER A 199 -8.93 -15.19 -24.82
CA SER A 199 -8.91 -14.51 -23.53
C SER A 199 -10.31 -14.39 -22.92
N SER A 200 -10.42 -14.62 -21.61
CA SER A 200 -11.58 -14.27 -20.80
C SER A 200 -11.25 -13.02 -20.01
N SER A 201 -12.09 -12.00 -20.09
CA SER A 201 -11.90 -10.73 -19.40
C SER A 201 -13.10 -10.40 -18.52
N ILE A 202 -12.85 -10.03 -17.27
CA ILE A 202 -13.87 -9.57 -16.34
C ILE A 202 -13.79 -8.05 -16.26
N VAL A 203 -14.85 -7.35 -16.63
CA VAL A 203 -14.90 -5.88 -16.76
C VAL A 203 -15.96 -5.32 -15.84
N PHE A 204 -15.62 -4.26 -15.08
CA PHE A 204 -16.59 -3.51 -14.26
C PHE A 204 -16.76 -2.10 -14.84
N ASP A 205 -18.01 -1.66 -14.98
CA ASP A 205 -18.45 -0.55 -15.85
C ASP A 205 -17.73 0.80 -15.64
N ILE A 206 -17.07 1.03 -14.49
CA ILE A 206 -16.37 2.30 -14.20
C ILE A 206 -14.84 2.18 -14.02
N HIS A 207 -14.28 0.96 -13.97
CA HIS A 207 -12.86 0.74 -13.61
C HIS A 207 -12.03 -0.06 -14.63
N GLY A 208 -12.63 -0.50 -15.74
CA GLY A 208 -11.93 -1.22 -16.82
C GLY A 208 -11.87 -2.73 -16.60
N VAL A 209 -10.98 -3.41 -17.34
CA VAL A 209 -10.75 -4.86 -17.26
C VAL A 209 -10.00 -5.19 -15.97
N ILE A 210 -10.64 -5.91 -15.05
CA ILE A 210 -10.09 -6.28 -13.74
C ILE A 210 -9.13 -7.46 -13.85
N PHE A 211 -9.50 -8.47 -14.63
CA PHE A 211 -8.69 -9.66 -14.88
C PHE A 211 -8.75 -10.05 -16.35
N ASN A 212 -7.60 -10.43 -16.91
CA ASN A 212 -7.48 -11.02 -18.23
C ASN A 212 -6.89 -12.42 -18.09
N PHE A 213 -7.67 -13.42 -18.48
CA PHE A 213 -7.32 -14.84 -18.43
C PHE A 213 -7.10 -15.35 -19.85
N LYS A 214 -5.86 -15.26 -20.33
CA LYS A 214 -5.49 -15.73 -21.68
C LYS A 214 -5.32 -17.26 -21.70
N GLY A 215 -6.02 -17.95 -22.59
CA GLY A 215 -5.92 -19.40 -22.85
C GLY A 215 -6.71 -20.29 -21.87
N GLN A 216 -7.75 -19.75 -21.21
CA GLN A 216 -8.29 -20.30 -19.96
C GLN A 216 -9.81 -20.51 -19.93
N GLN A 217 -10.48 -20.24 -21.04
CA GLN A 217 -11.93 -20.01 -21.08
C GLN A 217 -12.74 -21.24 -20.61
N ASP A 218 -12.34 -22.45 -21.01
CA ASP A 218 -13.06 -23.68 -20.68
C ASP A 218 -12.92 -24.09 -19.20
N HIS A 219 -11.73 -23.93 -18.63
CA HIS A 219 -11.49 -24.25 -17.22
C HIS A 219 -12.18 -23.23 -16.30
N LEU A 220 -12.13 -21.94 -16.67
CA LEU A 220 -12.85 -20.88 -15.96
C LEU A 220 -14.36 -21.18 -15.98
N ARG A 221 -14.91 -21.54 -17.15
CA ARG A 221 -16.32 -21.93 -17.31
C ARG A 221 -16.69 -23.13 -16.44
N ASN A 222 -15.88 -24.18 -16.41
CA ASN A 222 -16.16 -25.36 -15.58
C ASN A 222 -16.10 -25.06 -14.08
N THR A 223 -15.14 -24.26 -13.65
CA THR A 223 -14.99 -23.86 -12.24
C THR A 223 -16.17 -23.00 -11.79
N ILE A 224 -16.58 -22.03 -12.62
CA ILE A 224 -17.78 -21.22 -12.40
C ILE A 224 -19.02 -22.12 -12.28
N HIS A 225 -19.19 -23.08 -13.20
CA HIS A 225 -20.32 -24.01 -13.18
C HIS A 225 -20.36 -24.86 -11.92
N ASN A 226 -19.21 -25.31 -11.43
CA ASN A 226 -19.13 -26.08 -10.19
C ASN A 226 -19.48 -25.22 -8.97
N ILE A 227 -18.97 -24.00 -8.88
CA ILE A 227 -19.29 -23.08 -7.77
C ILE A 227 -20.76 -22.69 -7.80
N GLN A 228 -21.33 -22.45 -8.98
CA GLN A 228 -22.77 -22.22 -9.15
C GLN A 228 -23.61 -23.37 -8.61
N LYS A 229 -23.22 -24.62 -8.88
CA LYS A 229 -23.87 -25.80 -8.30
C LYS A 229 -23.72 -25.86 -6.77
N GLU A 230 -22.53 -25.60 -6.24
CA GLU A 230 -22.27 -25.57 -4.79
C GLU A 230 -23.07 -24.49 -4.07
N LEU A 231 -23.26 -23.33 -4.70
CA LEU A 231 -24.04 -22.21 -4.18
C LEU A 231 -25.56 -22.37 -4.38
N GLY A 232 -26.02 -23.49 -4.98
CA GLY A 232 -27.44 -23.72 -5.22
C GLY A 232 -28.05 -22.82 -6.31
N HIS A 233 -27.21 -22.26 -7.19
CA HIS A 233 -27.60 -21.48 -8.36
C HIS A 233 -27.28 -22.25 -9.65
N PRO A 234 -27.88 -23.42 -9.92
CA PRO A 234 -27.63 -24.11 -11.17
C PRO A 234 -28.14 -23.25 -12.33
N CYS A 235 -27.22 -22.78 -13.19
CA CYS A 235 -27.61 -22.27 -14.50
C CYS A 235 -28.15 -23.44 -15.32
N ASN A 236 -29.40 -23.31 -15.79
CA ASN A 236 -29.96 -24.11 -16.88
C ASN A 236 -29.37 -23.67 -18.22
#